data_AF-A0A8S0U0G7-F1
#
_entry.id   AF-A0A8S0U0G7-F1
#
_cell.length_a   1.000
_cell.length_b   1.000
_cell.length_c   1.000
_cell.angle_alpha   90.00
_cell.angle_beta   90.00
_cell.angle_gamma   90.00
#
_symmetry.space_group_name_H-M   'P 1'
#
loop_
_entity.id
_entity.type
_entity.pdbx_description
1 polymer ?
#
loop_
_entity_poly.entity_id
_entity_poly.type
_entity_poly.pdbx_seq_one_letter_code
_entity_poly.pdbx_strand_id
1 'polypeptide(L)'
;MDIGSCWKNNGKPCDGDVTSDVTRYSEMIINPDTTPWCNPSNNLRLCPPYHTFANGTQVHRNNTRHFPYDAYHVYCSPGNGKYLEEPFNYCDAYSNPQPQEILQILPHPVWGEYGYPTRKGEGWIGDGRSWELDVGRLSQSLYFYQDPGTKPVERHWTSVDLGTEIYVSGNEVAEWTVSHFDIIVPDKY
;
A
#
# COMPACT_ATOMS: atom_id res chain seq x y z
N MET A 1 -9.50 -2.70 -2.66
CA MET A 1 -8.63 -3.59 -3.45
C MET A 1 -7.28 -3.56 -2.80
N ASP A 2 -6.78 -4.71 -2.43
CA ASP A 2 -5.43 -4.91 -1.94
C ASP A 2 -4.66 -5.81 -2.92
N ILE A 3 -3.34 -5.83 -2.78
CA ILE A 3 -2.49 -6.84 -3.38
C ILE A 3 -1.43 -7.22 -2.35
N GLY A 4 -1.20 -8.53 -2.23
CA GLY A 4 -0.41 -9.12 -1.17
C GLY A 4 0.71 -10.01 -1.70
N SER A 5 1.83 -10.02 -0.97
CA SER A 5 2.93 -10.97 -1.19
C SER A 5 3.85 -11.07 0.03
N CYS A 6 4.88 -11.91 -0.06
CA CYS A 6 5.87 -12.12 0.97
C CYS A 6 7.28 -12.15 0.38
N TRP A 7 8.21 -11.40 1.00
CA TRP A 7 9.65 -11.57 0.80
C TRP A 7 10.44 -11.14 2.03
N LYS A 8 11.70 -11.55 2.15
CA LYS A 8 12.58 -11.14 3.26
C LYS A 8 13.19 -9.76 2.99
N ASN A 9 13.53 -9.02 4.05
CA ASN A 9 14.20 -7.70 3.91
C ASN A 9 15.55 -7.77 3.19
N ASN A 10 16.15 -8.97 3.04
CA ASN A 10 17.37 -9.19 2.29
C ASN A 10 17.16 -9.56 0.81
N GLY A 11 15.92 -9.48 0.32
CA GLY A 11 15.54 -9.77 -1.06
C GLY A 11 15.36 -11.24 -1.40
N LYS A 12 15.51 -12.16 -0.44
CA LYS A 12 15.20 -13.57 -0.65
C LYS A 12 13.67 -13.81 -0.62
N PRO A 13 13.18 -14.84 -1.33
CA PRO A 13 11.81 -15.30 -1.17
C PRO A 13 11.52 -15.71 0.28
N CYS A 14 10.25 -15.61 0.68
CA CYS A 14 9.81 -16.18 1.95
C CYS A 14 9.90 -17.72 1.93
N ASP A 15 10.14 -18.31 3.10
CA ASP A 15 10.32 -19.75 3.28
C ASP A 15 9.53 -20.34 4.46
N GLY A 16 8.63 -19.56 5.06
CA GLY A 16 7.84 -19.92 6.23
C GLY A 16 8.49 -19.54 7.56
N ASP A 17 9.63 -18.85 7.56
CA ASP A 17 10.29 -18.37 8.76
C ASP A 17 9.57 -17.14 9.31
N VAL A 18 8.81 -17.35 10.38
CA VAL A 18 8.01 -16.34 11.09
C VAL A 18 8.80 -15.14 11.62
N THR A 19 10.14 -15.20 11.65
CA THR A 19 11.00 -14.12 12.14
C THR A 19 11.59 -13.28 11.02
N SER A 20 11.85 -13.87 9.85
CA SER A 20 12.55 -13.22 8.74
C SER A 20 11.67 -12.96 7.53
N ASP A 21 10.59 -13.72 7.37
CA ASP A 21 9.55 -13.45 6.38
C ASP A 21 8.82 -12.15 6.74
N VAL A 22 8.49 -11.39 5.69
CA VAL A 22 7.73 -10.16 5.82
C VAL A 22 6.60 -10.20 4.82
N THR A 23 5.38 -10.21 5.34
CA THR A 23 4.18 -10.14 4.51
C THR A 23 3.88 -8.68 4.19
N ARG A 24 3.53 -8.39 2.94
CA ARG A 24 3.39 -7.03 2.43
C ARG A 24 2.08 -6.84 1.73
N TYR A 25 1.44 -5.73 2.03
CA TYR A 25 0.16 -5.35 1.47
C TYR A 25 0.20 -3.90 1.00
N SER A 26 -0.38 -3.65 -0.17
CA SER A 26 -0.81 -2.31 -0.55
C SER A 26 -2.27 -2.31 -0.88
N GLU A 27 -2.98 -1.31 -0.37
CA GLU A 27 -4.43 -1.22 -0.53
C GLU A 27 -4.88 0.22 -0.71
N MET A 28 -5.98 0.41 -1.45
CA MET A 28 -6.65 1.71 -1.53
C MET A 28 -7.93 1.72 -0.69
N ILE A 29 -8.01 2.70 0.21
CA ILE A 29 -9.22 2.99 0.99
C ILE A 29 -10.06 4.00 0.21
N ILE A 30 -11.28 3.63 -0.16
CA ILE A 30 -12.19 4.46 -0.98
C ILE A 30 -13.27 5.20 -0.18
N ASN A 31 -13.34 4.98 1.14
CA ASN A 31 -14.26 5.72 1.99
C ASN A 31 -13.91 7.23 1.95
N PRO A 32 -14.83 8.11 1.48
CA PRO A 32 -14.55 9.53 1.31
C PRO A 32 -14.23 10.26 2.63
N ASP A 33 -14.70 9.73 3.75
CA ASP A 33 -14.50 10.29 5.08
C ASP A 33 -13.10 9.99 5.65
N THR A 34 -12.38 9.03 5.05
CA THR A 34 -11.01 8.72 5.46
C THR A 34 -10.08 9.90 5.18
N THR A 35 -9.29 10.27 6.17
CA THR A 35 -8.32 11.36 6.09
C THR A 35 -6.89 10.82 5.99
N PRO A 36 -5.97 11.50 5.29
CA PRO A 36 -4.57 11.09 5.26
C PRO A 36 -3.97 11.25 6.66
N TRP A 37 -3.45 10.16 7.24
CA TRP A 37 -2.69 10.25 8.48
C TRP A 37 -1.24 10.65 8.20
N CYS A 38 -0.68 10.20 7.08
CA CYS A 38 0.58 10.72 6.55
C CYS A 38 0.49 12.24 6.34
N ASN A 39 1.31 12.99 7.07
CA ASN A 39 1.39 14.44 6.93
C ASN A 39 2.76 14.97 7.36
N PRO A 40 3.22 16.11 6.81
CA PRO A 40 4.57 16.62 7.04
C PRO A 40 4.82 17.15 8.46
N SER A 41 3.77 17.55 9.19
CA SER A 41 3.93 18.31 10.43
C SER A 41 3.86 17.45 11.70
N ASN A 42 2.94 16.50 11.74
CA ASN A 42 2.56 15.79 12.97
C ASN A 42 2.80 14.28 12.89
N ASN A 43 2.73 13.68 11.70
CA ASN A 43 2.84 12.21 11.54
C ASN A 43 3.69 11.81 10.34
N LEU A 44 4.87 12.41 10.17
CA LEU A 44 5.80 12.03 9.10
C LEU A 44 6.20 10.55 9.17
N ARG A 45 6.17 9.96 10.38
CA ARG A 45 6.42 8.52 10.63
C ARG A 45 5.44 7.57 9.92
N LEU A 46 4.27 8.09 9.53
CA LEU A 46 3.23 7.34 8.81
C LEU A 46 3.31 7.55 7.29
N CYS A 47 4.32 8.28 6.81
CA CYS A 47 4.58 8.47 5.39
C CYS A 47 5.68 7.53 4.91
N PRO A 48 5.54 6.91 3.72
CA PRO A 48 6.64 6.16 3.14
C PRO A 48 7.81 7.12 2.86
N PRO A 49 9.08 6.67 3.02
CA PRO A 49 10.25 7.50 2.77
C PRO A 49 10.28 8.14 1.37
N TYR A 50 9.79 7.41 0.36
CA TYR A 50 9.76 7.89 -1.02
C TYR A 50 8.40 7.66 -1.67
N HIS A 51 8.01 8.60 -2.52
CA HIS A 51 6.99 8.42 -3.54
C HIS A 51 7.68 8.23 -4.89
N THR A 52 7.25 7.24 -5.68
CA THR A 52 7.67 7.06 -7.07
C THR A 52 6.52 7.46 -7.99
N PHE A 53 6.71 8.52 -8.76
CA PHE A 53 5.75 8.92 -9.80
C PHE A 53 5.72 7.88 -10.92
N ALA A 54 4.65 7.86 -11.71
CA ALA A 54 4.45 6.88 -12.76
C ALA A 54 5.50 6.94 -13.91
N ASN A 55 6.24 8.05 -14.01
CA ASN A 55 7.40 8.21 -14.88
C ASN A 55 8.74 7.74 -14.26
N GLY A 56 8.71 7.13 -13.06
CA GLY A 56 9.87 6.64 -12.33
C GLY A 56 10.58 7.68 -11.46
N THR A 57 10.18 8.96 -11.50
CA THR A 57 10.80 10.00 -10.67
C THR A 57 10.50 9.75 -9.20
N GLN A 58 11.52 9.76 -8.35
CA GLN A 58 11.36 9.59 -6.91
C GLN A 58 11.46 10.92 -6.17
N VAL A 59 10.57 11.11 -5.20
CA VAL A 59 10.58 12.26 -4.29
C VAL A 59 10.57 11.76 -2.86
N HIS A 60 11.52 12.27 -2.08
CA HIS A 60 11.63 11.97 -0.66
C HIS A 60 10.56 12.70 0.17
N ARG A 61 10.07 12.08 1.24
CA ARG A 61 9.04 12.63 2.16
C ARG A 61 9.43 13.89 2.91
N ASN A 62 10.68 14.36 2.81
CA ASN A 62 11.08 15.67 3.33
C ASN A 62 10.97 16.80 2.28
N ASN A 63 10.73 16.46 1.01
CA ASN A 63 10.43 17.44 -0.03
C ASN A 63 8.94 17.79 0.03
N THR A 64 8.58 18.62 1.01
CA THR A 64 7.19 18.98 1.32
C THR A 64 6.44 19.63 0.16
N ARG A 65 7.16 20.19 -0.82
CA ARG A 65 6.58 20.83 -2.00
C ARG A 65 6.07 19.82 -3.04
N HIS A 66 6.66 18.63 -3.11
CA HIS A 66 6.39 17.68 -4.21
C HIS A 66 5.91 16.31 -3.74
N PHE A 67 6.13 15.96 -2.47
CA PHE A 67 5.63 14.70 -1.93
C PHE A 67 4.11 14.75 -1.76
N PRO A 68 3.34 13.79 -2.31
CA PRO A 68 1.88 13.82 -2.27
C PRO A 68 1.35 13.20 -0.96
N TYR A 69 1.46 13.91 0.16
CA TYR A 69 1.08 13.38 1.48
C TYR A 69 -0.37 12.90 1.56
N ASP A 70 -1.28 13.62 0.91
CA ASP A 70 -2.72 13.33 0.86
C ASP A 70 -3.08 12.08 0.04
N ALA A 71 -2.12 11.56 -0.73
CA ALA A 71 -2.26 10.29 -1.44
C ALA A 71 -2.09 9.06 -0.53
N TYR A 72 -1.60 9.25 0.70
CA TYR A 72 -1.29 8.18 1.64
C TYR A 72 -2.14 8.30 2.90
N HIS A 73 -2.83 7.22 3.27
CA HIS A 73 -3.42 7.12 4.58
C HIS A 73 -2.32 6.82 5.60
N VAL A 74 -1.66 5.67 5.46
CA VAL A 74 -0.58 5.23 6.35
C VAL A 74 0.40 4.31 5.63
N TYR A 75 1.66 4.47 5.99
CA TYR A 75 2.72 3.49 5.79
C TYR A 75 3.21 3.02 7.17
N CYS A 76 3.28 1.72 7.35
CA CYS A 76 3.94 1.11 8.50
C CYS A 76 5.01 0.12 8.03
N SER A 77 6.15 0.15 8.71
CA SER A 77 7.35 -0.59 8.38
C SER A 77 7.35 -1.99 9.01
N PRO A 78 8.14 -2.93 8.45
CA PRO A 78 8.28 -4.26 9.03
C PRO A 78 8.99 -4.23 10.38
N GLY A 79 8.45 -5.01 11.33
CA GLY A 79 8.99 -5.14 12.69
C GLY A 79 10.44 -5.64 12.77
N ASN A 80 10.92 -6.30 11.71
CA ASN A 80 12.27 -6.84 11.60
C ASN A 80 13.18 -6.03 10.65
N GLY A 81 12.80 -4.80 10.27
CA GLY A 81 13.64 -3.89 9.49
C GLY A 81 14.82 -3.36 10.31
N LYS A 82 16.05 -3.47 9.79
CA LYS A 82 17.28 -3.15 10.56
C LYS A 82 17.76 -1.71 10.42
N TYR A 83 17.40 -1.07 9.32
CA TYR A 83 17.90 0.24 8.90
C TYR A 83 16.75 1.13 8.43
N LEU A 84 15.64 1.12 9.17
CA LEU A 84 14.49 1.97 8.87
C LEU A 84 14.88 3.44 9.04
N GLU A 85 14.42 4.28 8.11
CA GLU A 85 14.68 5.71 8.16
C GLU A 85 13.78 6.38 9.22
N GLU A 86 14.38 7.02 10.21
CA GLU A 86 13.63 7.81 11.19
C GLU A 86 13.05 9.09 10.57
N PRO A 87 11.82 9.48 10.93
CA PRO A 87 10.92 8.79 11.84
C PRO A 87 10.15 7.66 11.13
N PHE A 88 9.89 6.55 11.81
CA PHE A 88 9.11 5.43 11.28
C PHE A 88 8.09 4.90 12.31
N ASN A 89 7.18 4.07 11.85
CA ASN A 89 6.25 3.32 12.69
C ASN A 89 6.27 1.85 12.27
N TYR A 90 6.21 0.92 13.22
CA TYR A 90 6.02 -0.49 12.90
C TYR A 90 4.55 -0.78 12.60
N CYS A 91 4.28 -1.76 11.74
CA CYS A 91 2.94 -2.33 11.66
C CYS A 91 2.60 -2.99 12.99
N ASP A 92 1.36 -2.80 13.42
CA ASP A 92 0.90 -3.31 14.70
C ASP A 92 0.85 -4.85 14.68
N ALA A 93 1.39 -5.46 15.74
CA ALA A 93 1.51 -6.91 15.84
C ALA A 93 0.23 -7.59 16.39
N TYR A 94 -0.79 -6.83 16.80
CA TYR A 94 -2.03 -7.39 17.34
C TYR A 94 -2.78 -8.18 16.26
N SER A 95 -2.83 -7.66 15.04
CA SER A 95 -3.53 -8.29 13.92
C SER A 95 -2.74 -9.43 13.28
N ASN A 96 -1.40 -9.39 13.32
CA ASN A 96 -0.55 -10.47 12.86
C ASN A 96 0.76 -10.55 13.68
N PRO A 97 1.08 -11.71 14.28
CA PRO A 97 2.32 -11.87 15.03
C PRO A 97 3.59 -11.89 14.16
N GLN A 98 3.47 -12.08 12.84
CA GLN A 98 4.60 -12.07 11.91
C GLN A 98 4.92 -10.65 11.44
N PRO A 99 6.17 -10.35 11.05
CA PRO A 99 6.51 -9.06 10.47
C PRO A 99 5.64 -8.73 9.25
N GLN A 100 5.07 -7.53 9.26
CA GLN A 100 4.26 -7.01 8.16
C GLN A 100 4.70 -5.63 7.74
N GLU A 101 4.51 -5.31 6.47
CA GLU A 101 4.63 -3.96 5.93
C GLU A 101 3.35 -3.61 5.18
N ILE A 102 2.70 -2.51 5.55
CA ILE A 102 1.42 -2.12 4.97
C ILE A 102 1.52 -0.69 4.45
N LEU A 103 1.00 -0.51 3.25
CA LEU A 103 0.87 0.79 2.61
C LEU A 103 -0.58 1.01 2.16
N GLN A 104 -1.31 1.82 2.93
CA GLN A 104 -2.68 2.21 2.63
C GLN A 104 -2.66 3.57 1.90
N ILE A 105 -3.19 3.60 0.68
CA ILE A 105 -3.32 4.80 -0.16
C ILE A 105 -4.76 5.30 -0.20
N LEU A 106 -4.91 6.56 -0.59
CA LEU A 106 -6.20 7.24 -0.78
C LEU A 106 -6.37 7.69 -2.23
N PRO A 107 -7.61 7.90 -2.70
CA PRO A 107 -7.88 8.46 -4.01
C PRO A 107 -7.14 9.79 -4.21
N HIS A 108 -6.27 9.84 -5.23
CA HIS A 108 -5.43 11.00 -5.50
C HIS A 108 -4.96 11.01 -6.96
N PRO A 109 -4.77 12.20 -7.61
CA PRO A 109 -4.39 12.26 -9.03
C PRO A 109 -3.12 11.52 -9.42
N VAL A 110 -2.17 11.35 -8.49
CA VAL A 110 -0.91 10.59 -8.75
C VAL A 110 -1.15 9.11 -9.06
N TRP A 111 -2.34 8.58 -8.75
CA TRP A 111 -2.73 7.21 -9.05
C TRP A 111 -3.46 7.06 -10.38
N GLY A 112 -3.82 8.17 -11.03
CA GLY A 112 -4.66 8.16 -12.23
C GLY A 112 -4.04 7.43 -13.42
N GLU A 113 -2.71 7.45 -13.57
CA GLU A 113 -2.02 6.68 -14.63
C GLU A 113 -2.13 5.16 -14.46
N TYR A 114 -2.49 4.69 -13.26
CA TYR A 114 -2.74 3.27 -12.98
C TYR A 114 -4.24 2.93 -13.01
N GLY A 115 -5.10 3.88 -13.38
CA GLY A 115 -6.55 3.71 -13.45
C GLY A 115 -7.29 3.81 -12.12
N TYR A 116 -6.59 4.07 -11.01
CA TYR A 116 -7.21 4.15 -9.69
C TYR A 116 -8.02 5.43 -9.47
N PRO A 117 -8.99 5.42 -8.53
CA PRO A 117 -9.66 6.62 -8.02
C PRO A 117 -8.72 7.79 -7.76
N THR A 118 -9.08 8.96 -8.28
CA THR A 118 -8.27 10.18 -8.20
C THR A 118 -8.84 11.21 -7.24
N ARG A 119 -10.10 11.03 -6.81
CA ARG A 119 -10.81 11.93 -5.91
C ARG A 119 -11.63 11.14 -4.89
N LYS A 120 -11.82 11.74 -3.72
CA LYS A 120 -12.72 11.20 -2.69
C LYS A 120 -14.13 10.98 -3.24
N GLY A 121 -14.71 9.83 -2.90
CA GLY A 121 -16.05 9.42 -3.34
C GLY A 121 -16.06 8.66 -4.67
N GLU A 122 -14.96 8.64 -5.42
CA GLU A 122 -14.84 7.76 -6.58
C GLU A 122 -14.72 6.29 -6.13
N GLY A 123 -15.47 5.39 -6.77
CA GLY A 123 -15.59 3.99 -6.40
C GLY A 123 -16.41 3.73 -5.12
N TRP A 124 -16.96 4.77 -4.50
CA TRP A 124 -17.81 4.67 -3.31
C TRP A 124 -19.29 4.47 -3.66
N ILE A 125 -20.14 4.37 -2.64
CA ILE A 125 -21.60 4.23 -2.78
C ILE A 125 -22.16 5.34 -3.69
N GLY A 126 -22.86 4.93 -4.74
CA GLY A 126 -23.44 5.82 -5.76
C GLY A 126 -22.58 6.01 -7.01
N ASP A 127 -21.32 5.53 -7.00
CA ASP A 127 -20.44 5.52 -8.16
C ASP A 127 -20.41 4.13 -8.82
N GLY A 128 -21.31 3.91 -9.78
CA GLY A 128 -21.44 2.64 -10.50
C GLY A 128 -20.45 2.43 -11.65
N ARG A 129 -19.39 3.24 -11.76
CA ARG A 129 -18.39 3.09 -12.82
C ARG A 129 -17.61 1.78 -12.66
N SER A 130 -17.33 1.13 -13.79
CA SER A 130 -16.33 0.06 -13.86
C SER A 130 -14.93 0.65 -13.84
N TRP A 131 -14.02 0.01 -13.12
CA TRP A 131 -12.65 0.44 -12.96
C TRP A 131 -11.70 -0.57 -13.61
N GLU A 132 -10.81 -0.09 -14.48
CA GLU A 132 -9.69 -0.86 -14.99
C GLU A 132 -8.45 -0.42 -14.21
N LEU A 133 -7.88 -1.34 -13.43
CA LEU A 133 -6.80 -1.04 -12.50
C LEU A 133 -5.52 -1.77 -12.91
N ASP A 134 -4.44 -1.04 -13.12
CA ASP A 134 -3.10 -1.61 -13.26
C ASP A 134 -2.48 -1.84 -11.87
N VAL A 135 -3.05 -2.84 -11.18
CA VAL A 135 -2.70 -3.20 -9.80
C VAL A 135 -1.22 -3.58 -9.70
N GLY A 136 -0.70 -4.29 -10.70
CA GLY A 136 0.70 -4.75 -10.73
C GLY A 136 1.69 -3.59 -10.86
N ARG A 137 1.48 -2.68 -11.83
CA ARG A 137 2.38 -1.54 -12.05
C ARG A 137 2.34 -0.56 -10.88
N LEU A 138 1.17 -0.29 -10.31
CA LEU A 138 1.08 0.57 -9.11
C LEU A 138 1.92 -0.02 -7.97
N SER A 139 1.72 -1.29 -7.67
CA SER A 139 2.35 -1.96 -6.52
C SER A 139 3.85 -2.15 -6.72
N GLN A 140 4.31 -2.24 -7.97
CA GLN A 140 5.73 -2.17 -8.30
C GLN A 140 6.35 -0.78 -8.04
N SER A 141 5.60 0.30 -8.26
CA SER A 141 6.05 1.68 -8.03
C SER A 141 6.03 2.09 -6.55
N LEU A 142 5.17 1.47 -5.75
CA LEU A 142 5.05 1.75 -4.32
C LEU A 142 6.34 1.40 -3.55
N TYR A 143 6.58 2.17 -2.49
CA TYR A 143 7.69 1.95 -1.57
C TYR A 143 7.41 0.72 -0.71
N PHE A 144 8.37 -0.20 -0.72
CA PHE A 144 8.47 -1.29 0.26
C PHE A 144 9.92 -1.40 0.70
N TYR A 145 10.11 -1.55 2.00
CA TYR A 145 11.39 -1.56 2.67
C TYR A 145 12.21 -2.77 2.27
N GLN A 146 13.50 -2.50 2.09
CA GLN A 146 14.52 -3.51 1.89
C GLN A 146 15.79 -3.05 2.63
N ASP A 147 16.49 -3.99 3.27
CA ASP A 147 17.75 -3.70 3.96
C ASP A 147 18.76 -3.12 2.94
N PRO A 148 19.36 -1.95 3.20
CA PRO A 148 20.35 -1.35 2.31
C PRO A 148 21.52 -2.30 2.00
N GLY A 149 21.99 -2.27 0.75
CA GLY A 149 23.12 -3.11 0.30
C GLY A 149 22.76 -4.57 0.02
N THR A 150 21.50 -4.97 0.14
CA THR A 150 21.04 -6.33 -0.23
C THR A 150 20.65 -6.41 -1.71
N LYS A 151 20.57 -7.63 -2.25
CA LYS A 151 20.18 -7.85 -3.66
C LYS A 151 18.74 -7.38 -3.85
N PRO A 152 18.42 -6.50 -4.82
CA PRO A 152 17.05 -6.08 -5.08
C PRO A 152 16.11 -7.28 -5.23
N VAL A 153 14.96 -7.21 -4.56
CA VAL A 153 13.93 -8.25 -4.66
C VAL A 153 13.29 -8.25 -6.05
N GLU A 154 13.03 -9.45 -6.57
CA GLU A 154 12.09 -9.65 -7.67
C GLU A 154 10.70 -9.83 -7.04
N ARG A 155 9.79 -8.85 -7.24
CA ARG A 155 8.48 -8.86 -6.59
C ARG A 155 7.53 -9.78 -7.34
N HIS A 156 7.08 -10.86 -6.70
CA HIS A 156 6.04 -11.75 -7.20
C HIS A 156 4.78 -11.57 -6.37
N TRP A 157 3.77 -10.91 -6.91
CA TRP A 157 2.50 -10.72 -6.22
C TRP A 157 1.66 -12.00 -6.23
N THR A 158 1.21 -12.46 -5.07
CA THR A 158 0.59 -13.79 -4.91
C THR A 158 -0.90 -13.73 -4.60
N SER A 159 -1.41 -12.62 -4.11
CA SER A 159 -2.85 -12.41 -3.87
C SER A 159 -3.29 -11.04 -4.36
N VAL A 160 -4.53 -10.98 -4.80
CA VAL A 160 -5.29 -9.75 -5.08
C VAL A 160 -6.61 -9.96 -4.37
N ASP A 161 -6.88 -9.18 -3.32
CA ASP A 161 -8.06 -9.35 -2.50
C ASP A 161 -8.94 -8.07 -2.55
N LEU A 162 -10.25 -8.30 -2.45
CA LEU A 162 -11.25 -7.24 -2.50
C LEU A 162 -12.28 -7.49 -1.40
N GLY A 163 -12.51 -6.47 -0.59
CA GLY A 163 -13.53 -6.51 0.43
C GLY A 163 -13.58 -5.21 1.21
N THR A 164 -14.32 -5.26 2.31
CA THR A 164 -14.48 -4.17 3.27
C THR A 164 -13.73 -4.53 4.55
N GLU A 165 -12.69 -3.78 4.88
CA GLU A 165 -12.05 -3.87 6.19
C GLU A 165 -12.91 -3.16 7.23
N ILE A 166 -13.18 -3.83 8.36
CA ILE A 166 -13.89 -3.26 9.50
C ILE A 166 -12.88 -3.17 10.65
N TYR A 167 -12.43 -1.94 10.93
CA TYR A 167 -11.55 -1.68 12.06
C TYR A 167 -12.32 -1.82 13.38
N VAL A 168 -11.61 -2.08 14.49
CA VAL A 168 -12.19 -2.40 15.80
C VAL A 168 -13.08 -1.25 16.33
N SER A 169 -14.36 -1.27 15.96
CA SER A 169 -15.44 -0.52 16.57
C SER A 169 -16.65 -1.43 16.77
N GLY A 170 -17.50 -1.06 17.73
CA GLY A 170 -18.42 -1.97 18.43
C GLY A 170 -19.23 -2.96 17.56
N ASN A 171 -20.27 -2.47 16.89
CA ASN A 171 -21.25 -3.28 16.12
C ASN A 171 -21.40 -2.70 14.70
N GLU A 172 -20.32 -2.72 13.91
CA GLU A 172 -20.39 -2.25 12.53
C GLU A 172 -21.03 -3.30 11.61
N VAL A 173 -21.80 -2.83 10.63
CA VAL A 173 -22.33 -3.64 9.54
C VAL A 173 -21.90 -2.98 8.23
N ALA A 174 -21.20 -3.74 7.40
CA ALA A 174 -20.83 -3.31 6.06
C ALA A 174 -21.68 -4.06 5.03
N GLU A 175 -22.28 -3.31 4.10
CA GLU A 175 -22.90 -3.83 2.89
C GLU A 175 -22.12 -3.32 1.69
N TRP A 176 -21.74 -4.23 0.80
CA TRP A 176 -21.03 -3.90 -0.42
C TRP A 176 -21.44 -4.86 -1.54
N THR A 177 -21.25 -4.41 -2.77
CA THR A 177 -21.50 -5.22 -3.96
C THR A 177 -20.34 -5.04 -4.92
N VAL A 178 -19.86 -6.15 -5.46
CA VAL A 178 -18.96 -6.18 -6.61
C VAL A 178 -19.63 -6.96 -7.72
N SER A 179 -19.48 -6.50 -8.95
CA SER A 179 -19.92 -7.22 -10.15
C SER A 179 -18.85 -7.08 -11.23
N HIS A 180 -18.81 -8.02 -12.18
CA HIS A 180 -17.87 -7.98 -13.31
C HIS A 180 -16.41 -7.84 -12.86
N PHE A 181 -16.00 -8.69 -11.91
CA PHE A 181 -14.64 -8.72 -11.38
C PHE A 181 -13.80 -9.72 -12.16
N ASP A 182 -12.94 -9.21 -13.04
CA ASP A 182 -12.01 -9.98 -13.84
C ASP A 182 -10.57 -9.66 -13.43
N ILE A 183 -9.72 -10.68 -13.35
CA ILE A 183 -8.27 -10.54 -13.16
C ILE A 183 -7.59 -10.93 -14.47
N ILE A 184 -6.99 -9.96 -15.14
CA ILE A 184 -6.26 -10.16 -16.39
C ILE A 184 -4.77 -10.18 -16.09
N VAL A 185 -4.13 -11.33 -16.31
CA VAL A 185 -2.67 -11.45 -16.26
C VAL A 185 -2.18 -11.48 -17.70
N PRO A 186 -1.53 -10.40 -18.20
CA PRO A 186 -1.04 -10.38 -19.57
C PRO A 186 0.03 -11.44 -19.79
N ASP A 187 0.00 -12.11 -20.94
CA ASP A 187 1.07 -13.00 -21.36
C ASP A 187 2.40 -12.23 -21.41
N LYS A 188 3.50 -12.90 -21.02
CA LYS A 188 4.83 -12.30 -20.90
C LYS A 188 5.19 -11.44 -22.13
N TYR A 189 5.55 -10.18 -21.89
CA TYR A 189 6.29 -9.34 -22.86
C TYR A 189 7.76 -9.77 -22.93
#